data_AF-A0A453AB44-F1
#
_entry.id   AF-A0A453AB44-F1
#
_cell.length_a   1.000
_cell.length_b   1.000
_cell.length_c   1.000
_cell.angle_alpha   90.00
_cell.angle_beta   90.00
_cell.angle_gamma   90.00
#
_symmetry.space_group_name_H-M   'P 1'
#
loop_
_entity.id
_entity.type
_entity.pdbx_description
1 polymer ?
#
loop_
_entity_poly.entity_id
_entity_poly.type
_entity_poly.pdbx_seq_one_letter_code
_entity_poly.pdbx_strand_id
1 'polypeptide(L)' 'MLALIYAGQVERDPVPLFQAARQLINMQLETGEFPQQVTVSL' A
#
# COMPACT_ATOMS: atom_id res chain seq x y z
N MET A 1 2.90 -5.59 1.05
CA MET A 1 3.87 -5.16 0.02
C MET A 1 5.28 -5.67 0.27
N LEU A 2 5.86 -5.51 1.45
CA LEU A 2 7.25 -5.92 1.74
C LEU A 2 7.56 -7.39 1.39
N ALA A 3 6.69 -8.33 1.77
CA ALA A 3 6.86 -9.75 1.42
C ALA A 3 6.86 -10.01 -0.10
N LEU A 4 6.05 -9.27 -0.86
CA LEU A 4 6.01 -9.36 -2.32
C LEU A 4 7.29 -8.79 -2.95
N ILE A 5 7.81 -7.68 -2.42
CA ILE A 5 9.10 -7.12 -2.85
C ILE A 5 10.21 -8.16 -2.63
N TYR A 6 10.28 -8.76 -1.44
CA TYR A 6 11.28 -9.80 -1.16
C TYR A 6 11.12 -11.06 -2.02
N ALA A 7 9.90 -11.37 -2.44
CA ALA A 7 9.63 -12.51 -3.32
C ALA A 7 9.94 -12.22 -4.81
N GLY A 8 10.48 -11.03 -5.16
CA GLY A 8 10.75 -10.66 -6.56
C GLY A 8 9.47 -10.42 -7.37
N GLN A 9 8.41 -9.93 -6.71
CA GLN A 9 7.14 -9.67 -7.38
C GLN A 9 7.29 -8.58 -8.46
N VAL A 10 8.25 -7.66 -8.34
CA VAL A 10 8.48 -6.60 -9.34
C VAL A 10 8.87 -7.21 -10.70
N GLU A 11 9.74 -8.20 -10.69
CA GLU A 11 10.24 -8.88 -11.88
C GLU A 11 9.18 -9.83 -12.47
N ARG A 12 8.34 -10.42 -11.63
CA ARG A 12 7.28 -11.36 -12.04
C ARG A 12 6.04 -10.65 -12.57
N ASP A 13 5.49 -9.74 -11.78
CA ASP A 13 4.35 -8.89 -12.14
C ASP A 13 4.31 -7.67 -11.20
N PRO A 14 4.72 -6.49 -11.68
CA PRO A 14 4.80 -5.28 -10.86
C PRO A 14 3.43 -4.63 -10.58
N VAL A 15 2.37 -5.02 -11.29
CA VAL A 15 1.06 -4.35 -11.24
C VAL A 15 0.49 -4.30 -9.81
N PRO A 16 0.50 -5.38 -9.00
CA PRO A 16 -0.04 -5.33 -7.65
C PRO A 16 0.72 -4.37 -6.72
N LEU A 17 2.05 -4.27 -6.89
CA LEU A 17 2.88 -3.36 -6.09
C LEU A 17 2.67 -1.91 -6.50
N PHE A 18 2.57 -1.62 -7.80
CA PHE A 18 2.29 -0.28 -8.30
C PHE A 18 0.92 0.22 -7.86
N GLN A 19 -0.10 -0.62 -7.97
CA GLN A 19 -1.45 -0.27 -7.51
C GLN A 19 -1.46 0.01 -6.01
N ALA A 20 -0.83 -0.85 -5.20
CA ALA A 20 -0.77 -0.63 -3.77
C ALA A 20 0.03 0.63 -3.39
N ALA A 21 1.13 0.93 -4.08
CA ALA A 21 1.88 2.18 -3.91
C ALA A 21 1.03 3.42 -4.27
N ARG A 22 0.31 3.38 -5.40
CA ARG A 22 -0.62 4.44 -5.79
C ARG A 22 -1.71 4.66 -4.75
N GLN A 23 -2.27 3.58 -4.20
CA GLN A 23 -3.27 3.69 -3.13
C GLN A 23 -2.69 4.33 -1.87
N LEU A 24 -1.47 3.96 -1.45
CA LEU A 24 -0.81 4.61 -0.32
C LEU A 24 -0.65 6.12 -0.56
N ILE A 25 -0.10 6.51 -1.71
CA ILE A 25 0.08 7.93 -2.05
C ILE A 25 -1.25 8.68 -2.01
N ASN A 26 -2.31 8.09 -2.55
CA ASN A 26 -3.64 8.70 -2.58
C ASN A 26 -4.30 8.81 -1.20
N MET A 27 -3.88 8.01 -0.22
CA MET A 27 -4.41 8.07 1.15
C MET A 27 -3.66 9.08 2.03
N GLN A 28 -2.51 9.59 1.58
CA GLN A 28 -1.74 10.55 2.35
C GLN A 28 -2.47 11.90 2.39
N LEU A 29 -2.66 12.42 3.61
CA LEU A 29 -3.25 13.75 3.84
C LEU A 29 -2.22 14.85 3.53
N GLU A 30 -2.69 16.09 3.39
CA GLU A 30 -1.79 17.25 3.20
C GLU A 30 -0.77 17.41 4.33
N THR A 31 -1.11 16.95 5.54
CA THR A 31 -0.20 16.92 6.71
C THR A 31 0.91 15.89 6.58
N GLY A 32 0.83 14.99 5.60
CA GLY A 32 1.73 13.84 5.44
C GLY A 32 1.31 12.61 6.25
N GLU A 33 0.28 12.73 7.10
CA GLU A 33 -0.28 11.61 7.86
C GLU A 33 -1.15 10.69 6.99
N PHE A 34 -1.49 9.53 7.53
CA PHE A 34 -2.42 8.59 6.95
C PHE A 34 -3.69 8.51 7.80
N PRO A 35 -4.87 8.31 7.20
CA PRO A 35 -6.12 8.16 7.94
C PRO A 35 -6.07 6.93 8.86
N GLN A 36 -6.57 7.09 10.09
CA GLN A 36 -6.67 6.00 11.04
C GLN A 36 -7.66 4.94 10.54
N GLN A 37 -7.21 3.68 10.47
CA GLN A 37 -8.12 2.57 10.19
C GLN A 37 -8.92 2.25 11.46
N VAL A 38 -10.25 2.31 11.36
CA VAL A 38 -11.14 1.97 12.46
C VAL A 38 -11.24 0.46 12.55
N THR A 39 -10.85 -0.10 13.70
CA THR A 39 -11.14 -1.51 13.99
C THR A 39 -12.63 -1.60 14.31
N VAL A 40 -13.40 -2.19 13.40
CA VAL A 40 -14.81 -2.50 13.67
C VAL A 40 -14.85 -3.81 14.45
N SER A 41 -15.14 -3.73 15.74
CA SER A 41 -15.51 -4.88 16.56
C SER A 41 -17.01 -5.12 16.34
N LEU A 42 -17.37 -6.29 15.82
CA LEU A 42 -18.76 -6.74 15.67
C LEU A 42 -19.29 -7.29 17.01
#